data_AF-A0A1J3GC79-F1
#
_entry.id   AF-A0A1J3GC79-F1
#
_cell.length_a   1.000
_cell.length_b   1.000
_cell.length_c   1.000
_cell.angle_alpha   90.00
_cell.angle_beta   90.00
_cell.angle_gamma   90.00
#
_symmetry.space_group_name_H-M   'P 1'
#
loop_
_entity.id
_entity.type
_entity.pdbx_description
1 polymer ?
#
loop_
_entity_poly.entity_id
_entity_poly.type
_entity_poly.pdbx_seq_one_letter_code
_entity_poly.pdbx_strand_id
1 'polypeptide(L)'
;VALFLGRANDVVSRLSKEFPELGLKKQDCKEMTWIQSALWWDNDENATQTDPKVFLDRNLNSASFGKRKSDYVVTEIPRAGIESLFKKMIQLGKIGLVFNPYGGK
;
A
#
# COMPACT_ATOMS: atom_id res chain seq x y z
N VAL A 1 0.59 2.96 1.89
CA VAL A 1 -0.17 3.16 0.64
C VAL A 1 -1.55 2.53 0.81
N ALA A 2 -2.63 3.20 0.40
CA ALA A 2 -4.00 2.73 0.54
C ALA A 2 -4.89 3.20 -0.64
N LEU A 3 -6.00 2.49 -0.88
CA LEU A 3 -7.04 2.85 -1.85
C LEU A 3 -8.36 3.06 -1.10
N PHE A 4 -9.07 4.13 -1.42
CA PHE A 4 -10.41 4.41 -0.92
C PHE A 4 -11.35 4.64 -2.09
N LEU A 5 -12.48 3.93 -2.11
CA LEU A 5 -13.51 4.08 -3.14
C LEU A 5 -14.47 5.22 -2.77
N GLY A 6 -14.02 6.46 -2.97
CA GLY A 6 -14.78 7.68 -2.67
C GLY A 6 -13.92 8.92 -2.83
N ARG A 7 -14.37 10.06 -2.28
CA ARG A 7 -13.64 11.33 -2.39
C ARG A 7 -12.64 11.51 -1.24
N ALA A 8 -11.62 12.33 -1.48
CA ALA A 8 -10.59 12.67 -0.51
C ALA A 8 -11.16 13.28 0.78
N ASN A 9 -12.20 14.12 0.65
CA ASN A 9 -12.88 14.70 1.82
C ASN A 9 -13.54 13.61 2.68
N ASP A 10 -14.12 12.59 2.07
CA ASP A 10 -14.85 11.52 2.76
C ASP A 10 -13.88 10.67 3.58
N VAL A 11 -12.75 10.25 2.98
CA VAL A 11 -11.74 9.45 3.68
C VAL A 11 -11.04 10.23 4.79
N VAL A 12 -10.72 11.50 4.58
CA VAL A 12 -10.12 12.35 5.62
C VAL A 12 -11.10 12.57 6.78
N SER A 13 -12.37 12.84 6.49
CA SER A 13 -13.40 12.99 7.53
C SER A 13 -13.61 11.70 8.31
N ARG A 14 -13.55 10.54 7.64
CA ARG A 14 -13.73 9.25 8.28
C ARG A 14 -12.53 8.85 9.13
N LEU A 15 -11.32 8.91 8.58
CA LEU A 15 -10.10 8.51 9.30
C LEU A 15 -9.74 9.47 10.43
N SER A 16 -10.14 10.74 10.37
CA SER A 16 -9.99 11.64 11.53
C SER A 16 -10.82 11.19 12.75
N LYS A 17 -11.83 10.35 12.56
CA LYS A 17 -12.64 9.75 13.63
C LYS A 17 -12.21 8.33 13.99
N GLU A 18 -11.98 7.49 12.97
CA GLU A 18 -11.74 6.05 13.15
C GLU A 18 -10.26 5.70 13.32
N PHE A 19 -9.34 6.52 12.81
CA PHE A 19 -7.91 6.26 12.91
C PHE A 19 -7.09 7.58 12.96
N PRO A 20 -7.31 8.43 13.99
CA PRO A 20 -6.72 9.76 14.08
C PRO A 20 -5.19 9.76 14.17
N GLU A 21 -4.58 8.68 14.65
CA GLU A 21 -3.14 8.53 14.81
C GLU A 21 -2.40 8.58 13.47
N LEU A 22 -3.07 8.24 12.35
CA LEU A 22 -2.50 8.36 11.02
C LEU A 22 -2.31 9.82 10.60
N GLY A 23 -3.13 10.74 11.12
CA GLY A 23 -3.02 12.17 10.84
C GLY A 23 -3.20 12.55 9.36
N LEU A 24 -3.95 11.77 8.59
CA LEU A 24 -4.13 11.97 7.14
C LEU A 24 -4.71 13.35 6.82
N LYS A 25 -4.07 14.08 5.90
CA LYS A 25 -4.56 15.37 5.40
C LYS A 25 -4.98 15.24 3.94
N LYS A 26 -5.85 16.17 3.51
CA LYS A 26 -6.34 16.20 2.11
C LYS A 26 -5.22 16.33 1.09
N GLN A 27 -4.16 17.07 1.42
CA GLN A 27 -2.97 17.24 0.56
C GLN A 27 -2.19 15.94 0.32
N ASP A 28 -2.37 14.93 1.19
CA ASP A 28 -1.74 13.62 1.06
C ASP A 28 -2.57 12.69 0.15
N CYS A 29 -3.77 13.10 -0.25
CA CYS A 29 -4.69 12.32 -1.09
C CYS A 29 -4.56 12.74 -2.56
N LYS A 30 -4.50 11.75 -3.46
CA LYS A 30 -4.55 11.96 -4.91
C LYS A 30 -5.81 11.30 -5.48
N GLU A 31 -6.80 12.12 -5.85
CA GLU A 31 -8.00 11.59 -6.51
C GLU A 31 -7.69 11.22 -7.96
N MET A 32 -8.15 10.04 -8.38
CA MET A 32 -7.99 9.53 -9.73
C MET A 32 -9.06 8.47 -10.03
N THR A 33 -9.22 8.12 -11.30
CA THR A 33 -10.08 7.00 -11.68
C THR A 33 -9.50 5.68 -11.18
N TRP A 34 -10.34 4.64 -11.11
CA TRP A 34 -9.88 3.31 -10.68
C TRP A 34 -8.71 2.78 -11.52
N ILE A 35 -8.76 2.95 -12.86
CA ILE A 35 -7.68 2.46 -13.73
C ILE A 35 -6.37 3.24 -13.55
N GLN A 36 -6.44 4.55 -13.31
CA GLN A 36 -5.26 5.35 -12.96
C GLN A 36 -4.68 4.92 -11.61
N SER A 37 -5.52 4.48 -10.66
CA SER A 37 -5.02 3.94 -9.39
C SER A 37 -4.23 2.64 -9.57
N ALA A 38 -4.60 1.80 -10.55
CA ALA A 38 -3.83 0.61 -10.89
C ALA A 38 -2.43 0.97 -11.40
N LEU A 39 -2.32 2.00 -12.27
CA LEU A 39 -1.03 2.51 -12.75
C LEU A 39 -0.18 3.06 -11.60
N TRP A 40 -0.79 3.79 -10.68
CA TRP A 40 -0.09 4.33 -9.53
C TRP A 40 0.41 3.23 -8.58
N TRP A 41 -0.37 2.16 -8.39
CA TRP A 41 0.05 0.96 -7.65
C TRP A 41 1.18 0.17 -8.34
N ASP A 42 1.30 0.29 -9.66
CA ASP A 42 2.43 -0.23 -10.44
C ASP A 42 3.68 0.68 -10.38
N ASN A 43 3.66 1.69 -9.49
CA ASN A 43 4.70 2.70 -9.28
C ASN A 43 4.91 3.64 -10.48
N ASP A 44 3.88 3.86 -11.32
CA ASP A 44 3.92 4.91 -12.33
C ASP A 44 3.73 6.30 -11.69
N GLU A 45 4.79 7.11 -11.66
CA GLU A 45 4.77 8.48 -11.13
C GLU A 45 3.78 9.38 -11.90
N ASN A 46 3.56 9.07 -13.19
CA ASN A 46 2.68 9.77 -14.11
C ASN A 46 1.33 9.07 -14.30
N ALA A 47 0.90 8.23 -13.36
CA ALA A 47 -0.33 7.42 -13.44
C ALA A 47 -1.61 8.16 -13.89
N THR A 48 -1.71 9.48 -13.71
CA THR A 48 -2.84 10.29 -14.19
C THR A 48 -2.76 10.70 -15.66
N GLN A 49 -1.58 10.61 -16.26
CA GLN A 49 -1.25 11.02 -17.63
C GLN A 49 -0.92 9.82 -18.53
N THR A 50 -0.42 8.72 -17.97
CA THR A 50 -0.09 7.50 -18.72
C THR A 50 -1.34 6.88 -19.35
N ASP A 51 -1.26 6.52 -20.63
CA ASP A 51 -2.29 5.74 -21.31
C ASP A 51 -2.36 4.33 -20.68
N PRO A 52 -3.51 3.89 -20.13
CA PRO A 52 -3.66 2.55 -19.53
C PRO A 52 -3.30 1.39 -20.47
N LYS A 53 -3.20 1.61 -21.78
CA LYS A 53 -2.71 0.61 -22.75
C LYS A 53 -1.30 0.10 -22.45
N VAL A 54 -0.51 0.76 -21.61
CA VAL A 54 0.76 0.19 -21.12
C VAL A 54 0.58 -1.19 -20.48
N PHE A 55 -0.58 -1.47 -19.88
CA PHE A 55 -0.90 -2.80 -19.35
C PHE A 55 -1.09 -3.89 -20.41
N LEU A 56 -1.11 -3.54 -21.70
CA LEU A 56 -1.16 -4.51 -22.80
C LEU A 56 0.24 -5.06 -23.15
N ASP A 57 1.32 -4.44 -22.68
CA ASP A 57 2.67 -4.95 -22.89
C ASP A 57 2.93 -6.21 -22.04
N ARG A 58 3.39 -7.28 -22.70
CA ARG A 58 3.68 -8.59 -22.08
C ARG A 58 5.16 -8.94 -22.09
N ASN A 59 6.03 -8.09 -22.64
CA ASN A 59 7.46 -8.35 -22.79
C ASN A 59 8.28 -7.69 -21.68
N LEU A 60 7.88 -7.90 -20.42
CA LEU A 60 8.54 -7.31 -19.26
C LEU A 60 9.81 -8.11 -18.89
N ASN A 61 10.99 -7.49 -19.01
CA ASN A 61 12.27 -8.08 -18.59
C ASN A 61 12.79 -7.45 -17.28
N SER A 62 11.98 -7.48 -16.24
CA SER A 62 12.26 -6.82 -14.94
C SER A 62 12.37 -7.78 -13.76
N ALA A 63 12.40 -9.09 -14.02
CA ALA A 63 12.46 -10.09 -12.96
C ALA A 63 13.80 -10.01 -12.20
N SER A 64 13.72 -10.13 -10.87
CA SER A 64 14.88 -10.22 -9.99
C SER A 64 14.75 -11.41 -9.04
N PHE A 65 15.87 -11.95 -8.57
CA PHE A 65 15.86 -13.03 -7.59
C PHE A 65 15.20 -12.56 -6.29
N GLY A 66 14.23 -13.35 -5.80
CA GLY A 66 13.54 -13.05 -4.57
C GLY A 66 13.01 -14.31 -3.87
N LYS A 67 13.12 -14.33 -2.54
CA LYS A 67 12.45 -15.30 -1.69
C LYS A 67 11.32 -14.61 -0.94
N ARG A 68 10.10 -15.13 -1.07
CA ARG A 68 8.91 -14.61 -0.37
C ARG A 68 8.32 -15.69 0.51
N LYS A 69 7.75 -15.25 1.63
CA LYS A 69 6.95 -16.03 2.58
C LYS A 69 5.75 -15.17 2.98
N SER A 70 4.68 -15.82 3.41
CA SER A 70 3.44 -15.18 3.83
C SER A 70 2.90 -15.88 5.06
N ASP A 71 2.14 -15.15 5.88
CA ASP A 71 1.44 -15.67 7.04
C ASP A 71 0.13 -14.89 7.25
N TYR A 72 -0.74 -15.40 8.13
CA TYR A 72 -2.00 -14.76 8.53
C TYR A 72 -1.97 -14.41 10.01
N VAL A 73 -2.48 -13.22 10.34
CA VAL A 73 -2.57 -12.73 11.72
C VAL A 73 -4.02 -12.78 12.15
N VAL A 74 -4.33 -13.62 13.15
CA VAL A 74 -5.68 -13.78 13.71
C VAL A 74 -5.87 -12.94 14.98
N THR A 75 -4.81 -12.79 15.76
CA THR A 75 -4.76 -11.96 16.97
C THR A 75 -3.63 -10.96 16.81
N GLU A 76 -3.81 -9.74 17.31
CA GLU A 76 -2.84 -8.67 17.17
C GLU A 76 -1.45 -9.07 17.65
N ILE A 77 -0.43 -8.68 16.87
CA ILE A 77 0.96 -8.88 17.25
C ILE A 77 1.26 -7.89 18.40
N PRO A 78 1.72 -8.35 19.58
CA PRO A 78 2.03 -7.46 20.67
C PRO A 78 3.16 -6.49 20.30
N ARG A 79 3.20 -5.32 20.94
CA ARG A 79 4.21 -4.28 20.68
C ARG A 79 5.64 -4.83 20.64
N ALA A 80 6.02 -5.66 21.61
CA ALA A 80 7.35 -6.27 21.67
C ALA A 80 7.65 -7.15 20.42
N GLY A 81 6.63 -7.80 19.86
CA GLY A 81 6.74 -8.56 18.61
C GLY A 81 6.98 -7.65 17.41
N ILE A 82 6.25 -6.54 17.29
CA ILE A 82 6.45 -5.54 16.23
C ILE A 82 7.86 -4.90 16.32
N GLU A 83 8.31 -4.54 17.53
CA GLU A 83 9.65 -3.99 17.75
C GLU A 83 10.75 -5.00 17.37
N SER A 84 10.56 -6.28 17.71
CA SER A 84 11.48 -7.36 17.32
C SER A 84 11.54 -7.53 15.80
N LEU A 85 10.38 -7.50 15.13
CA LEU A 85 10.30 -7.53 13.66
C LEU A 85 11.12 -6.40 13.04
N PHE A 86 10.89 -5.15 13.44
CA PHE A 86 11.63 -4.00 12.88
C PHE A 86 13.13 -4.07 13.16
N LYS A 87 13.57 -4.48 14.36
CA LYS A 87 14.99 -4.70 14.65
C LYS A 87 15.59 -5.74 13.69
N LYS A 88 14.87 -6.83 13.41
CA LYS A 88 15.33 -7.86 12.49
C LYS A 88 15.38 -7.35 11.04
N MET A 89 14.40 -6.55 10.63
CA MET A 89 14.38 -5.91 9.31
C MET A 89 15.63 -5.04 9.10
N ILE A 90 15.97 -4.20 10.07
CA ILE A 90 17.16 -3.35 10.05
C ILE A 90 18.44 -4.20 9.96
N GLN A 91 18.54 -5.28 10.75
CA GLN A 91 19.70 -6.18 10.74
C GLN A 91 19.94 -6.82 9.35
N LEU A 92 18.87 -7.19 8.65
CA LEU A 92 18.96 -7.89 7.36
C LEU A 92 19.16 -6.95 6.16
N GLY A 93 18.88 -5.65 6.30
CA GLY A 93 19.12 -4.63 5.29
C GLY A 93 18.13 -4.67 4.11
N LYS A 94 18.32 -5.60 3.17
CA LYS A 94 17.56 -5.65 1.91
C LYS A 94 16.37 -6.62 1.99
N ILE A 95 15.33 -6.22 2.71
CA ILE A 95 14.11 -7.02 2.92
C ILE A 95 12.86 -6.13 2.90
N GLY A 96 11.70 -6.72 2.57
CA GLY A 96 10.41 -6.04 2.59
C GLY A 96 9.40 -6.79 3.46
N LEU A 97 8.54 -6.03 4.14
CA LEU A 97 7.41 -6.55 4.92
C LEU A 97 6.17 -5.74 4.56
N VAL A 98 5.07 -6.42 4.24
CA VAL A 98 3.81 -5.78 3.86
C VAL A 98 2.69 -6.38 4.71
N PHE A 99 1.90 -5.51 5.34
CA PHE A 99 0.67 -5.87 6.03
C PHE A 99 -0.52 -5.49 5.16
N ASN A 100 -1.36 -6.46 4.83
CA ASN A 100 -2.59 -6.25 4.05
C ASN A 100 -3.78 -6.56 4.96
N PRO A 101 -4.71 -5.61 5.18
CA PRO A 101 -5.84 -5.82 6.09
C PRO A 101 -6.85 -6.83 5.49
N TYR A 102 -7.41 -7.67 6.37
CA TYR A 102 -8.50 -8.60 6.09
C TYR A 102 -9.79 -8.13 6.79
N GLY A 103 -10.94 -8.68 6.38
CA GLY A 103 -12.27 -8.33 6.88
C GLY A 103 -13.14 -7.60 5.84
N GLY A 104 -14.38 -7.31 6.18
CA GLY A 104 -15.38 -6.78 5.25
C GLY A 104 -15.74 -7.76 4.12
N LYS A 105 -15.95 -7.22 2.93
CA LYS A 105 -16.46 -7.86 1.69
C LYS A 105 -17.94 -8.29 1.74
#